data_AF-A0A357AF34-F1
#
_entry.id   AF-A0A357AF34-F1
#
_cell.length_a   1.000
_cell.length_b   1.000
_cell.length_c   1.000
_cell.angle_alpha   90.00
_cell.angle_beta   90.00
_cell.angle_gamma   90.00
#
_symmetry.space_group_name_H-M   'P 1'
#
loop_
_entity.id
_entity.type
_entity.pdbx_description
1 polymer ?
#
loop_
_entity_poly.entity_id
_entity_poly.type
_entity_poly.pdbx_seq_one_letter_code
_entity_poly.pdbx_strand_id
1 'polypeptide(L)'
;MTIKDIVSRQREYFNTHETKSVAFREAALKNLQRAIIRDESKIFDALKKDLNKSDFESYMSEVGMVLEELRYSMKNMRKWARIKKVPTPLAQFHAKSFV
;
A
#
# COMPACT_ATOMS: atom_id res chain seq x y z
N MET A 1 16.15 -12.58 -17.07
CA MET A 1 15.41 -12.75 -15.80
C MET A 1 14.04 -13.32 -16.15
N THR A 2 13.78 -14.55 -15.75
CA THR A 2 12.50 -15.24 -15.99
C THR A 2 11.46 -14.81 -14.94
N ILE A 3 10.17 -15.06 -15.20
CA ILE A 3 9.10 -14.83 -14.22
C ILE A 3 9.40 -15.57 -12.90
N LYS A 4 9.93 -16.80 -12.99
CA LYS A 4 10.33 -17.60 -11.84
C LYS A 4 11.37 -16.90 -10.98
N ASP A 5 12.35 -16.26 -11.61
CA ASP A 5 13.39 -15.52 -10.90
C ASP A 5 12.83 -14.30 -10.16
N ILE A 6 11.88 -13.58 -10.78
CA ILE A 6 11.21 -12.43 -10.14
C ILE A 6 10.48 -12.87 -8.88
N VAL A 7 9.66 -13.91 -9.00
CA VAL A 7 8.86 -14.44 -7.90
C VAL A 7 9.75 -14.95 -6.77
N SER A 8 10.83 -15.65 -7.11
CA SER A 8 11.79 -16.14 -6.11
C SER A 8 12.40 -15.00 -5.31
N ARG A 9 12.86 -13.93 -5.98
CA ARG A 9 13.44 -12.75 -5.33
C ARG A 9 12.46 -12.02 -4.42
N GLN A 10 11.19 -11.87 -4.84
CA GLN A 10 10.17 -11.22 -4.02
C GLN A 10 9.83 -12.05 -2.77
N ARG A 11 9.79 -13.38 -2.88
CA ARG A 11 9.59 -14.29 -1.74
C ARG A 11 10.76 -14.23 -0.76
N GLU A 12 11.98 -14.24 -1.28
CA GLU A 12 13.19 -14.10 -0.47
C GLU A 12 13.18 -12.77 0.31
N TYR A 13 12.88 -11.65 -0.36
CA TYR A 13 12.75 -10.35 0.30
C TYR A 13 11.62 -10.31 1.33
N PHE A 14 10.45 -10.92 1.05
CA PHE A 14 9.38 -11.00 2.04
C PHE A 14 9.79 -11.79 3.29
N ASN A 15 10.59 -12.84 3.11
CA ASN A 15 11.08 -13.70 4.19
C ASN A 15 12.13 -13.01 5.09
N THR A 16 12.72 -11.88 4.69
CA THR A 16 13.54 -11.06 5.59
C THR A 16 12.72 -10.32 6.64
N HIS A 17 11.38 -10.29 6.50
CA HIS A 17 10.43 -9.63 7.39
C HIS A 17 10.49 -8.10 7.41
N GLU A 18 11.31 -7.47 6.58
CA GLU A 18 11.35 -5.99 6.42
C GLU A 18 9.95 -5.41 6.14
N THR A 19 9.15 -6.10 5.33
CA THR A 19 7.79 -5.67 4.95
C THR A 19 6.79 -5.70 6.11
N LYS A 20 7.09 -6.39 7.23
CA LYS A 20 6.21 -6.46 8.40
C LYS A 20 6.17 -5.13 9.16
N SER A 21 7.25 -4.35 9.12
CA SER A 21 7.32 -3.07 9.82
C SER A 21 6.29 -2.07 9.29
N VAL A 22 5.54 -1.43 10.18
CA VAL A 22 4.61 -0.35 9.80
C VAL A 22 5.35 0.83 9.19
N ALA A 23 6.55 1.15 9.70
CA ALA A 23 7.37 2.23 9.16
C ALA A 23 7.82 1.95 7.72
N PHE A 24 8.18 0.70 7.42
CA PHE A 24 8.50 0.28 6.04
C PHE A 24 7.30 0.50 5.12
N ARG A 25 6.11 0.05 5.52
CA ARG A 25 4.88 0.21 4.72
C ARG A 25 4.53 1.68 4.49
N GLU A 26 4.65 2.52 5.52
CA GLU A 26 4.45 3.97 5.39
C GLU A 26 5.46 4.60 4.40
N ALA A 27 6.73 4.21 4.47
CA ALA A 27 7.76 4.69 3.55
C ALA A 27 7.48 4.23 2.11
N ALA A 28 7.05 2.98 1.91
CA ALA A 28 6.67 2.45 0.60
C ALA A 28 5.49 3.21 -0.02
N LEU A 29 4.44 3.51 0.76
CA LEU A 29 3.29 4.30 0.28
C LEU A 29 3.69 5.73 -0.08
N LYS A 30 4.56 6.38 0.71
CA LYS A 30 5.11 7.71 0.37
C LYS A 30 5.94 7.68 -0.91
N ASN A 31 6.73 6.62 -1.11
CA ASN A 31 7.51 6.45 -2.33
C ASN A 31 6.60 6.29 -3.55
N LEU A 32 5.53 5.51 -3.44
CA LEU A 32 4.53 5.35 -4.49
C LEU A 32 3.83 6.68 -4.82
N GLN A 33 3.38 7.41 -3.80
CA GLN A 33 2.76 8.73 -3.99
C GLN A 33 3.71 9.68 -4.74
N ARG A 34 4.98 9.76 -4.34
CA ARG A 34 5.98 10.59 -5.01
C ARG A 34 6.22 10.17 -6.46
N ALA A 35 6.24 8.87 -6.74
CA ALA A 35 6.41 8.37 -8.10
C ALA A 35 5.23 8.75 -9.00
N ILE A 36 3.99 8.60 -8.51
CA ILE A 36 2.78 8.98 -9.24
C ILE A 36 2.79 10.47 -9.55
N ILE A 37 3.04 11.33 -8.55
CA ILE A 37 3.08 12.79 -8.75
C ILE A 37 4.17 13.18 -9.75
N ARG A 38 5.36 12.59 -9.62
CA ARG A 38 6.49 12.89 -10.53
C ARG A 38 6.20 12.50 -11.97
N ASP A 39 5.53 11.37 -12.18
CA ASP A 39 5.29 10.80 -13.51
C ASP A 39 3.84 11.04 -14.00
N GLU A 40 3.10 11.98 -13.40
CA GLU A 40 1.69 12.24 -13.68
C GLU A 40 1.43 12.49 -15.18
N SER A 41 2.20 13.38 -15.81
CA SER A 41 2.05 13.66 -17.24
C SER A 41 2.28 12.42 -18.10
N LYS A 42 3.22 11.54 -17.74
CA LYS A 42 3.46 10.29 -18.48
C LYS A 42 2.29 9.31 -18.33
N ILE A 43 1.64 9.31 -17.16
CA ILE A 43 0.44 8.52 -16.92
C ILE A 43 -0.70 9.04 -17.81
N PHE A 44 -0.89 10.36 -17.90
CA PHE A 44 -1.90 10.96 -18.78
C PHE A 44 -1.62 10.67 -20.25
N ASP A 45 -0.38 10.83 -20.71
CA ASP A 45 0.01 10.52 -22.08
C ASP A 45 -0.28 9.06 -22.45
N ALA A 46 0.01 8.12 -21.54
CA ALA A 46 -0.29 6.71 -21.73
C ALA A 46 -1.81 6.46 -21.79
N LEU A 47 -2.58 7.02 -20.87
CA LEU A 47 -4.05 6.91 -20.85
C LEU A 47 -4.69 7.53 -22.09
N LYS A 48 -4.14 8.65 -22.58
CA LYS A 48 -4.58 9.26 -23.84
C LYS A 48 -4.27 8.36 -25.02
N LYS A 49 -3.09 7.77 -25.08
CA LYS A 49 -2.69 6.91 -26.19
C LYS A 49 -3.50 5.61 -26.24
N ASP A 50 -3.73 4.99 -25.10
CA ASP A 50 -4.34 3.66 -25.03
C ASP A 50 -5.87 3.73 -24.98
N LEU A 51 -6.43 4.76 -24.33
CA LEU A 51 -7.86 4.87 -24.05
C LEU A 51 -8.49 6.19 -24.52
N ASN A 52 -7.71 7.11 -25.10
CA ASN A 52 -8.14 8.45 -25.52
C ASN A 52 -8.72 9.35 -24.42
N LYS A 53 -8.49 9.03 -23.15
CA LYS A 53 -8.92 9.84 -22.00
C LYS A 53 -8.33 11.24 -22.04
N SER A 54 -9.11 12.25 -21.67
CA SER A 54 -8.57 13.60 -21.43
C SER A 54 -7.77 13.63 -20.12
N ASP A 55 -6.91 14.64 -19.93
CA ASP A 55 -6.16 14.82 -18.68
C ASP A 55 -7.11 14.94 -17.47
N PHE A 56 -8.21 15.67 -17.63
CA PHE A 56 -9.22 15.81 -16.58
C PHE A 56 -9.86 14.48 -16.20
N GLU A 57 -10.26 13.68 -17.18
CA GLU A 57 -10.83 12.35 -16.96
C GLU A 57 -9.80 11.40 -16.34
N SER A 58 -8.55 11.43 -16.82
CA SER A 58 -7.44 10.63 -16.31
C SER A 58 -7.15 10.95 -14.84
N TYR A 59 -7.15 12.23 -14.47
CA TYR A 59 -6.97 12.64 -13.09
C TYR A 59 -8.16 12.23 -12.21
N MET A 60 -9.39 12.49 -12.64
CA MET A 60 -10.58 12.19 -11.82
C MET A 60 -10.81 10.68 -11.62
N SER A 61 -10.53 9.86 -12.64
CA SER A 61 -10.82 8.42 -12.60
C SER A 61 -9.64 7.54 -12.17
N GLU A 62 -8.40 7.98 -12.36
CA GLU A 62 -7.21 7.15 -12.09
C GLU A 62 -6.30 7.82 -11.04
N VAL A 63 -5.65 8.93 -11.41
CA VAL A 63 -4.55 9.49 -10.60
C VAL A 63 -5.05 10.08 -9.28
N GLY A 64 -6.03 10.98 -9.33
CA GLY A 64 -6.60 11.61 -8.15
C GLY A 64 -7.24 10.60 -7.20
N MET A 65 -7.94 9.59 -7.74
CA MET A 65 -8.52 8.50 -6.95
C MET A 65 -7.45 7.73 -6.17
N VAL A 66 -6.36 7.31 -6.85
CA VAL A 66 -5.25 6.58 -6.20
C VAL A 66 -4.52 7.45 -5.18
N LEU A 67 -4.29 8.74 -5.47
CA LEU A 67 -3.64 9.66 -4.52
C LEU A 67 -4.48 9.84 -3.25
N GLU A 68 -5.80 9.89 -3.37
CA GLU A 68 -6.74 9.93 -2.25
C GLU A 68 -6.71 8.64 -1.42
N GLU A 69 -6.70 7.47 -2.07
CA GLU A 69 -6.57 6.18 -1.38
C GLU A 69 -5.23 6.04 -0.65
N LEU A 70 -4.13 6.51 -1.24
CA LEU A 70 -2.82 6.52 -0.60
C LEU A 70 -2.82 7.41 0.65
N ARG A 71 -3.42 8.60 0.55
CA ARG A 71 -3.57 9.51 1.70
C ARG A 71 -4.40 8.89 2.81
N TYR A 72 -5.54 8.29 2.48
CA TYR A 72 -6.40 7.61 3.43
C TYR A 72 -5.69 6.41 4.10
N SER A 73 -4.98 5.62 3.30
CA SER A 73 -4.25 4.44 3.78
C SER A 73 -3.12 4.82 4.72
N MET A 74 -2.31 5.82 4.37
CA MET A 74 -1.24 6.32 5.24
C MET A 74 -1.80 6.86 6.57
N LYS A 75 -2.92 7.59 6.55
CA LYS A 75 -3.57 8.11 7.76
C LYS A 75 -4.03 7.00 8.72
N ASN A 76 -4.44 5.85 8.18
CA ASN A 76 -5.01 4.76 8.97
C ASN A 76 -4.06 3.58 9.22
N MET A 77 -2.90 3.52 8.55
CA MET A 77 -1.98 2.37 8.55
C MET A 77 -1.65 1.87 9.97
N ARG A 78 -1.27 2.78 10.88
CA ARG A 78 -0.94 2.42 12.27
C ARG A 78 -2.11 1.82 13.03
N LYS A 79 -3.32 2.36 12.79
CA LYS A 79 -4.55 1.85 13.41
C LYS A 79 -4.87 0.45 12.90
N TRP A 80 -4.72 0.22 11.59
CA TRP A 80 -4.98 -1.08 10.96
C TRP A 80 -3.98 -2.16 11.35
N ALA A 81 -2.70 -1.79 11.50
CA ALA A 81 -1.64 -2.73 11.86
C ALA A 81 -1.55 -3.03 13.36
N ARG A 82 -2.28 -2.29 14.20
CA ARG A 82 -2.25 -2.46 15.66
C ARG A 82 -2.95 -3.76 16.07
N ILE A 83 -2.29 -4.51 16.95
CA ILE A 83 -2.88 -5.65 17.66
C ILE A 83 -4.24 -5.27 18.27
N LYS A 84 -5.27 -6.06 18.00
CA LYS A 84 -6.62 -5.86 18.52
C LYS A 84 -6.81 -6.73 19.75
N LYS A 85 -6.93 -6.11 20.92
CA LYS A 85 -7.29 -6.82 22.15
C LYS A 85 -8.69 -7.41 22.03
N VAL A 86 -8.85 -8.64 22.48
CA VAL A 86 -10.14 -9.33 22.57
C VAL A 86 -10.40 -9.77 24.02
N PRO A 87 -11.66 -9.96 24.42
CA PRO A 87 -11.98 -10.41 25.77
C PRO A 87 -11.20 -11.68 26.15
N THR A 88 -10.65 -11.68 27.37
CA THR A 88 -9.98 -12.85 27.94
C THR A 88 -10.98 -13.55 28.87
N PRO A 89 -11.22 -14.86 28.72
CA PRO A 89 -12.09 -15.60 29.64
C PRO A 89 -11.62 -15.44 31.10
N LEU A 90 -12.57 -15.33 32.03
CA LEU A 90 -12.28 -15.07 33.44
C LEU A 90 -11.44 -16.18 34.10
N ALA A 91 -11.56 -17.42 33.66
CA ALA A 91 -10.74 -18.53 34.15
C ALA A 91 -9.23 -18.34 33.85
N GLN A 92 -8.87 -17.37 33.01
CA GLN A 92 -7.52 -17.03 32.58
C GLN A 92 -7.22 -15.56 32.89
N PHE A 93 -7.75 -15.03 34.00
CA PHE A 93 -7.70 -13.60 34.35
C PHE A 93 -6.31 -12.95 34.39
N HIS A 94 -5.23 -13.73 34.49
CA HIS A 94 -3.85 -13.24 34.39
C HIS A 94 -3.35 -13.08 32.94
N ALA A 95 -4.03 -13.66 31.95
CA ALA A 95 -3.66 -13.62 30.54
C ALA A 95 -4.24 -12.40 29.81
N LYS A 96 -3.76 -12.15 28.58
CA LYS A 96 -4.29 -11.12 27.67
C LYS A 96 -4.50 -11.72 26.29
N SER A 97 -5.74 -11.77 25.84
CA SER A 97 -6.10 -12.22 24.49
C SER A 97 -6.03 -11.08 23.47
N PHE A 98 -5.52 -11.38 22.27
CA PHE A 98 -5.44 -10.44 21.17
C PHE A 98 -5.43 -11.15 19.80
N VAL A 99 -5.77 -10.41 18.75
CA VAL A 99 -5.71 -10.81 17.34
C VAL A 99 -4.96 -9.77 16.50
#